data_AF-A0A935XJD5-F1
#
_entry.id   AF-A0A935XJD5-F1
#
_cell.length_a   1.000
_cell.length_b   1.000
_cell.length_c   1.000
_cell.angle_alpha   90.00
_cell.angle_beta   90.00
_cell.angle_gamma   90.00
#
_symmetry.space_group_name_H-M   'P 1'
#
loop_
_entity.id
_entity.type
_entity.pdbx_description
1 polymer ?
#
loop_
_entity_poly.entity_id
_entity_poly.type
_entity_poly.pdbx_seq_one_letter_code
_entity_poly.pdbx_strand_id
1 'polypeptide(L)'
;MAKLVLAANGPNRISRCRACDTPGETVTLIHDFDEATAKWNDTATSIFLSNLRHDVAFVDAHSSLSPDLGRRSAKLSAQLSKPSFAVDSEAINSFAQALAETQFLALCESRGVRLKALATRVGVGTADYSLLNDPNFTFEVKALSVVDGARGIDRDLMQSLEAKGELDGLIMSGSTSAFVERETMAYKDKVRYDSQNKDHIDVLLEKARQNMKRDQFEAKRSFLVLNTSMLPVPWLRTEGLRPVNWRTRPSPHPVTGAMWMLAFGMAGMPVFSTPEFEGRAGIEGYFEKMGILEEFPYVAGVLFVRRRIDGELEVALLMKKEVRANLFDEATNQEDGDEDVHNQVGDSIQQCLVSLCGVAWNDELDSNGWQL
;
A
#
# COMPACT_ATOMS: atom_id res chain seq x y z
N MET A 1 15.30 -4.97 -3.58
CA MET A 1 16.03 -5.29 -2.34
C MET A 1 16.28 -4.00 -1.57
N ALA A 2 15.82 -3.92 -0.32
CA ALA A 2 16.19 -2.84 0.59
C ALA A 2 17.24 -3.39 1.56
N LYS A 3 18.42 -2.77 1.61
CA LYS A 3 19.46 -3.07 2.60
C LYS A 3 19.34 -2.09 3.75
N LEU A 4 19.16 -2.58 4.96
CA LEU A 4 19.14 -1.75 6.16
C LEU A 4 20.43 -2.02 6.97
N VAL A 5 21.17 -0.96 7.25
CA VAL A 5 22.32 -1.00 8.17
C VAL A 5 21.83 -0.53 9.54
N LEU A 6 21.77 -1.43 10.51
CA LEU A 6 21.46 -1.10 11.90
C LEU A 6 22.75 -0.70 12.62
N ALA A 7 22.78 0.51 13.18
CA ALA A 7 23.91 1.03 13.95
C ALA A 7 23.48 1.29 15.40
N ALA A 8 24.21 0.73 16.36
CA ALA A 8 24.04 1.05 17.77
C ALA A 8 25.12 2.04 18.22
N ASN A 9 24.71 3.17 18.82
CA ASN A 9 25.59 4.02 19.61
C ASN A 9 25.46 3.63 21.08
N GLY A 10 26.58 3.67 21.83
CA GLY A 10 26.64 3.32 23.26
C GLY A 10 25.64 4.10 24.14
N PRO A 11 25.40 3.63 25.38
CA PRO A 11 24.21 3.97 26.15
C PRO A 11 24.14 5.47 26.51
N ASN A 12 23.20 6.18 25.91
CA ASN A 12 22.69 7.43 26.45
C ASN A 12 21.69 7.09 27.58
N ARG A 13 22.06 7.40 28.82
CA ARG A 13 21.16 7.33 29.98
C ARG A 13 20.00 8.30 29.79
N ILE A 14 18.84 7.78 29.38
CA ILE A 14 17.57 8.52 29.49
C ILE A 14 17.12 8.43 30.95
N SER A 15 17.27 9.54 31.68
CA SER A 15 16.72 9.69 33.03
C SER A 15 15.19 9.70 32.96
N ARG A 16 14.54 8.69 33.55
CA ARG A 16 13.09 8.67 33.77
C ARG A 16 12.70 9.78 34.74
N CYS A 17 12.01 10.81 34.24
CA CYS A 17 11.24 11.71 35.09
C CYS A 17 9.91 11.04 35.45
N ARG A 18 9.62 10.93 36.74
CA ARG A 18 8.32 10.53 37.30
C ARG A 18 7.55 11.79 37.69
N ALA A 19 6.24 11.72 37.45
CA ALA A 19 5.15 12.52 38.01
C ALA A 19 4.82 13.87 37.33
N CYS A 20 3.76 13.83 36.52
CA CYS A 20 2.72 14.86 36.41
C CYS A 20 1.38 14.14 36.13
N ASP A 21 0.50 14.00 37.12
CA ASP A 21 -0.89 13.63 36.90
C ASP A 21 -1.62 14.86 36.31
N THR A 22 -1.87 14.86 35.00
CA THR A 22 -2.79 15.80 34.34
C THR A 22 -3.96 15.03 33.71
N PRO A 23 -5.22 15.42 33.98
CA PRO A 23 -6.38 14.81 33.34
C PRO A 23 -6.51 15.36 31.91
N GLY A 24 -6.35 14.49 30.91
CA GLY A 24 -6.67 14.79 29.51
C GLY A 24 -5.57 14.52 28.49
N GLU A 25 -4.53 13.72 28.80
CA GLU A 25 -3.63 13.23 27.74
C GLU A 25 -4.44 12.33 26.79
N THR A 26 -4.76 12.87 25.62
CA THR A 26 -5.25 12.08 24.49
C THR A 26 -4.12 11.13 24.12
N VAL A 27 -4.18 9.91 24.66
CA VAL A 27 -3.22 8.87 24.29
C VAL A 27 -3.34 8.67 22.78
N THR A 28 -2.27 8.97 22.08
CA THR A 28 -2.19 8.91 20.61
C THR A 28 -1.94 7.46 20.17
N LEU A 29 -2.51 7.05 19.04
CA LEU A 29 -2.35 5.68 18.51
C LEU A 29 -0.87 5.30 18.29
N ILE A 30 -0.05 6.28 17.91
CA ILE A 30 1.39 6.08 17.74
C ILE A 30 2.09 5.76 19.06
N HIS A 31 1.67 6.38 20.17
CA HIS A 31 2.19 6.08 21.49
C HIS A 31 1.84 4.65 21.91
N ASP A 32 0.58 4.22 21.70
CA ASP A 32 0.16 2.84 21.98
C ASP A 32 0.95 1.83 21.16
N PHE A 33 1.24 2.14 19.90
CA PHE A 33 2.04 1.28 19.03
C PHE A 33 3.49 1.19 19.52
N ASP A 34 4.07 2.33 19.87
CA ASP A 34 5.42 2.41 20.41
C ASP A 34 5.50 1.65 21.75
N GLU A 35 4.53 1.76 22.65
CA GLU A 35 4.51 1.01 23.91
C GLU A 35 4.35 -0.51 23.69
N ALA A 36 3.44 -0.90 22.78
CA ALA A 36 3.21 -2.30 22.44
C ALA A 36 4.45 -2.97 21.83
N THR A 37 5.28 -2.19 21.13
CA THR A 37 6.52 -2.67 20.48
C THR A 37 7.78 -2.41 21.31
N ALA A 38 7.79 -1.43 22.22
CA ALA A 38 8.93 -1.01 23.04
C ALA A 38 9.53 -2.16 23.85
N LYS A 39 8.68 -3.06 24.39
CA LYS A 39 9.14 -4.24 25.14
C LYS A 39 10.08 -5.16 24.33
N TRP A 40 10.13 -5.00 23.01
CA TRP A 40 10.91 -5.80 22.08
C TRP A 40 11.97 -4.98 21.32
N ASN A 41 11.99 -3.65 21.48
CA ASN A 41 12.61 -2.71 20.53
C ASN A 41 14.01 -2.20 20.89
N ASP A 42 14.67 -2.71 21.93
CA ASP A 42 15.89 -2.05 22.42
C ASP A 42 17.13 -2.08 21.49
N THR A 43 17.14 -2.81 20.37
CA THR A 43 18.30 -2.74 19.42
C THR A 43 18.07 -3.24 17.98
N ALA A 44 17.14 -4.16 17.70
CA ALA A 44 16.85 -4.64 16.33
C ALA A 44 15.35 -4.58 16.02
N THR A 45 14.90 -3.50 15.39
CA THR A 45 13.49 -3.33 15.01
C THR A 45 13.20 -4.10 13.74
N SER A 46 12.14 -4.92 13.76
CA SER A 46 11.58 -5.53 12.55
C SER A 46 11.26 -4.45 11.52
N ILE A 47 11.74 -4.61 10.29
CA ILE A 47 11.44 -3.66 9.20
C ILE A 47 9.95 -3.63 8.94
N PHE A 48 9.26 -4.77 9.08
CA PHE A 48 7.82 -4.83 8.98
C PHE A 48 7.13 -3.94 10.03
N LEU A 49 7.52 -4.04 11.31
CA LEU A 49 7.00 -3.17 12.37
C LEU A 49 7.36 -1.69 12.15
N SER A 50 8.57 -1.41 11.63
CA SER A 50 8.99 -0.06 11.27
C SER A 50 8.09 0.55 10.18
N ASN A 51 7.79 -0.22 9.14
CA ASN A 51 6.88 0.21 8.08
C ASN A 51 5.46 0.45 8.61
N LEU A 52 4.95 -0.45 9.46
CA LEU A 52 3.65 -0.26 10.12
C LEU A 52 3.63 0.99 10.98
N ARG A 53 4.73 1.31 11.68
CA ARG A 53 4.83 2.53 12.50
C ARG A 53 4.56 3.80 11.68
N HIS A 54 5.06 3.86 10.45
CA HIS A 54 4.79 4.99 9.55
C HIS A 54 3.32 5.06 9.12
N ASP A 55 2.67 3.92 8.91
CA ASP A 55 1.23 3.83 8.61
C ASP A 55 0.39 4.28 9.82
N VAL A 56 0.79 3.87 11.02
CA VAL A 56 0.17 4.30 12.29
C VAL A 56 0.29 5.81 12.48
N ALA A 57 1.49 6.38 12.32
CA ALA A 57 1.71 7.81 12.47
C ALA A 57 0.85 8.62 11.49
N PHE A 58 0.68 8.14 10.26
CA PHE A 58 -0.23 8.77 9.30
C PHE A 58 -1.68 8.75 9.77
N VAL A 59 -2.20 7.59 10.20
CA VAL A 59 -3.58 7.47 10.69
C VAL A 59 -3.81 8.33 11.93
N ASP A 60 -2.86 8.33 12.86
CA ASP A 60 -2.94 9.10 14.10
C ASP A 60 -3.06 10.61 13.82
N ALA A 61 -2.21 11.14 12.93
CA ALA A 61 -2.22 12.54 12.51
C ALA A 61 -3.53 12.99 11.84
N HIS A 62 -4.29 12.05 11.27
CA HIS A 62 -5.55 12.32 10.56
C HIS A 62 -6.79 11.82 11.31
N SER A 63 -6.63 11.25 12.50
CA SER A 63 -7.71 10.60 13.25
C SER A 63 -8.85 11.55 13.64
N SER A 64 -8.55 12.85 13.72
CA SER A 64 -9.51 13.91 14.06
C SER A 64 -10.29 14.46 12.85
N LEU A 65 -9.94 14.08 11.61
CA LEU A 65 -10.62 14.57 10.40
C LEU A 65 -12.09 14.14 10.33
N SER A 66 -12.45 13.01 10.95
CA SER A 66 -13.85 12.58 11.05
C SER A 66 -14.10 11.74 12.30
N PRO A 67 -15.35 11.75 12.83
CA PRO A 67 -15.71 10.88 13.95
C PRO A 67 -15.53 9.39 13.66
N ASP A 68 -15.62 8.97 12.37
CA ASP A 68 -15.40 7.57 12.02
C ASP A 68 -13.93 7.19 12.11
N LEU A 69 -13.03 8.07 11.66
CA LEU A 69 -11.59 7.89 11.84
C LEU A 69 -11.20 7.81 13.31
N GLY A 70 -11.77 8.68 14.16
CA GLY A 70 -11.55 8.62 15.61
C GLY A 70 -11.96 7.27 16.20
N ARG A 71 -13.13 6.74 15.83
CA ARG A 71 -13.59 5.41 16.27
C ARG A 71 -12.70 4.28 15.76
N ARG A 72 -12.22 4.34 14.51
CA ARG A 72 -11.32 3.34 13.93
C ARG A 72 -9.93 3.38 14.58
N SER A 73 -9.40 4.57 14.83
CA SER A 73 -8.17 4.77 15.60
C SER A 73 -8.28 4.14 17.00
N ALA A 74 -9.38 4.37 17.71
CA ALA A 74 -9.63 3.72 19.01
C ALA A 74 -9.72 2.18 18.92
N LYS A 75 -10.31 1.63 17.85
CA LYS A 75 -10.31 0.17 17.61
C LYS A 75 -8.89 -0.38 17.36
N LEU A 76 -8.06 0.35 16.63
CA LEU A 76 -6.66 -0.03 16.39
C LEU A 76 -5.87 -0.02 17.71
N SER A 77 -6.03 1.02 18.54
CA SER A 77 -5.44 1.10 19.89
C SER A 77 -5.85 -0.08 20.77
N ALA A 78 -7.14 -0.47 20.75
CA ALA A 78 -7.61 -1.64 21.48
C ALA A 78 -6.96 -2.96 21.02
N GLN A 79 -6.57 -3.09 19.74
CA GLN A 79 -5.83 -4.27 19.27
C GLN A 79 -4.39 -4.30 19.78
N LEU A 80 -3.74 -3.14 19.91
CA LEU A 80 -2.37 -3.00 20.45
C LEU A 80 -2.30 -3.34 21.93
N SER A 81 -3.41 -3.19 22.65
CA SER A 81 -3.52 -3.58 24.07
C SER A 81 -3.48 -5.10 24.31
N LYS A 82 -3.51 -5.93 23.25
CA LYS A 82 -3.42 -7.39 23.38
C LYS A 82 -2.05 -7.78 23.97
N PRO A 83 -2.01 -8.67 24.99
CA PRO A 83 -0.76 -9.20 25.50
C PRO A 83 0.06 -9.81 24.37
N SER A 84 1.37 -9.54 24.37
CA SER A 84 2.32 -10.10 23.39
C SER A 84 2.07 -9.69 21.93
N PHE A 85 1.36 -8.58 21.67
CA PHE A 85 1.10 -8.08 20.32
C PHE A 85 2.33 -8.14 19.40
N ALA A 86 3.47 -7.60 19.83
CA ALA A 86 4.68 -7.50 19.01
C ALA A 86 5.34 -8.84 18.61
N VAL A 87 4.87 -9.98 19.15
CA VAL A 87 5.33 -11.32 18.77
C VAL A 87 4.20 -12.24 18.29
N ASP A 88 2.96 -11.74 18.27
CA ASP A 88 1.81 -12.46 17.75
C ASP A 88 1.61 -12.07 16.28
N SER A 89 2.12 -12.89 15.38
CA SER A 89 2.07 -12.64 13.93
C SER A 89 0.64 -12.58 13.38
N GLU A 90 -0.32 -13.28 14.00
CA GLU A 90 -1.73 -13.22 13.61
C GLU A 90 -2.37 -11.90 14.07
N ALA A 91 -2.08 -11.48 15.31
CA ALA A 91 -2.52 -10.18 15.81
C ALA A 91 -1.94 -9.03 14.98
N ILE A 92 -0.66 -9.09 14.65
CA ILE A 92 0.01 -8.10 13.79
C ILE A 92 -0.61 -8.11 12.38
N ASN A 93 -0.85 -9.27 11.78
CA ASN A 93 -1.47 -9.35 10.45
C ASN A 93 -2.89 -8.77 10.45
N SER A 94 -3.69 -9.07 11.47
CA SER A 94 -5.04 -8.52 11.63
C SER A 94 -5.00 -7.00 11.83
N PHE A 95 -4.05 -6.50 12.63
CA PHE A 95 -3.82 -5.07 12.83
C PHE A 95 -3.43 -4.37 11.53
N ALA A 96 -2.50 -4.95 10.78
CA ALA A 96 -2.05 -4.46 9.48
C ALA A 96 -3.21 -4.32 8.48
N GLN A 97 -4.13 -5.29 8.44
CA GLN A 97 -5.32 -5.22 7.58
C GLN A 97 -6.25 -4.07 8.00
N ALA A 98 -6.59 -3.97 9.28
CA ALA A 98 -7.44 -2.89 9.80
C ALA A 98 -6.80 -1.51 9.66
N LEU A 99 -5.48 -1.43 9.79
CA LEU A 99 -4.70 -0.20 9.60
C LEU A 99 -4.75 0.25 8.15
N ALA A 100 -4.59 -0.65 7.18
CA ALA A 100 -4.66 -0.33 5.76
C ALA A 100 -6.03 0.23 5.34
N GLU A 101 -7.13 -0.35 5.83
CA GLU A 101 -8.49 0.19 5.63
C GLU A 101 -8.63 1.60 6.22
N THR A 102 -8.15 1.80 7.44
CA THR A 102 -8.24 3.08 8.14
C THR A 102 -7.35 4.14 7.49
N GLN A 103 -6.17 3.74 7.00
CA GLN A 103 -5.26 4.58 6.23
C GLN A 103 -5.91 5.04 4.92
N PHE A 104 -6.59 4.15 4.19
CA PHE A 104 -7.30 4.55 2.98
C PHE A 104 -8.40 5.57 3.28
N LEU A 105 -9.20 5.35 4.33
CA LEU A 105 -10.21 6.32 4.76
C LEU A 105 -9.58 7.68 5.12
N ALA A 106 -8.48 7.67 5.89
CA ALA A 106 -7.77 8.89 6.27
C ALA A 106 -7.21 9.65 5.06
N LEU A 107 -6.73 8.91 4.05
CA LEU A 107 -6.23 9.46 2.79
C LEU A 107 -7.33 10.09 1.94
N CYS A 108 -8.51 9.46 1.89
CA CYS A 108 -9.67 10.05 1.21
C CYS A 108 -10.11 11.33 1.90
N GLU A 109 -10.24 11.30 3.23
CA GLU A 109 -10.66 12.45 4.03
C GLU A 109 -9.68 13.63 3.92
N SER A 110 -8.37 13.37 3.96
CA SER A 110 -7.34 14.41 3.80
C SER A 110 -7.32 15.02 2.39
N ARG A 111 -7.92 14.35 1.41
CA ARG A 111 -8.07 14.81 0.01
C ARG A 111 -9.48 15.29 -0.30
N GLY A 112 -10.31 15.53 0.73
CA GLY A 112 -11.68 16.03 0.57
C GLY A 112 -12.67 15.02 -0.01
N VAL A 113 -12.30 13.74 -0.10
CA VAL A 113 -13.15 12.66 -0.61
C VAL A 113 -13.85 11.98 0.57
N ARG A 114 -15.16 12.22 0.67
CA ARG A 114 -15.98 11.72 1.79
C ARG A 114 -16.50 10.32 1.47
N LEU A 115 -16.15 9.36 2.31
CA LEU A 115 -16.61 7.98 2.20
C LEU A 115 -17.60 7.62 3.31
N LYS A 116 -18.44 6.63 3.03
CA LYS A 116 -19.32 5.99 4.00
C LYS A 116 -18.94 4.52 4.12
N ALA A 117 -18.63 4.08 5.34
CA ALA A 117 -18.44 2.66 5.60
C ALA A 117 -19.74 1.89 5.39
N LEU A 118 -19.67 0.77 4.68
CA LEU A 118 -20.81 -0.10 4.44
C LEU A 118 -20.89 -1.17 5.54
N ALA A 119 -22.10 -1.47 5.99
CA ALA A 119 -22.31 -2.44 7.03
C ALA A 119 -22.16 -3.86 6.48
N THR A 120 -21.20 -4.62 7.01
CA THR A 120 -21.04 -6.04 6.68
C THR A 120 -22.29 -6.80 7.13
N ARG A 121 -22.91 -7.56 6.21
CA ARG A 121 -24.02 -8.46 6.53
C ARG A 121 -23.53 -9.89 6.52
N VAL A 122 -23.96 -10.69 7.50
CA VAL A 122 -23.58 -12.10 7.58
C VAL A 122 -24.04 -12.82 6.30
N GLY A 123 -23.10 -13.44 5.59
CA GLY A 123 -23.36 -14.21 4.38
C GLY A 123 -23.50 -13.41 3.08
N VAL A 124 -23.31 -12.08 3.11
CA VAL A 124 -23.30 -11.22 1.91
C VAL A 124 -22.01 -10.42 1.91
N GLY A 125 -21.13 -10.67 0.93
CA GLY A 125 -19.98 -9.79 0.70
C GLY A 125 -20.46 -8.41 0.34
N THR A 126 -19.93 -7.41 1.05
CA THR A 126 -20.17 -6.00 0.79
C THR A 126 -18.82 -5.35 0.60
N ALA A 127 -18.75 -4.37 -0.30
CA ALA A 127 -17.60 -3.49 -0.37
C ALA A 127 -17.36 -2.81 0.99
N ASP A 128 -16.13 -2.40 1.29
CA ASP A 128 -15.83 -1.71 2.56
C ASP A 128 -16.43 -0.30 2.65
N TYR A 129 -16.39 0.44 1.53
CA TYR A 129 -16.83 1.83 1.48
C TYR A 129 -17.68 2.13 0.24
N SER A 130 -18.55 3.13 0.36
CA SER A 130 -19.12 3.85 -0.79
C SER A 130 -18.74 5.32 -0.74
N LEU A 131 -18.77 5.98 -1.89
CA LEU A 131 -18.74 7.43 -1.93
C LEU A 131 -19.99 7.98 -1.24
N LEU A 132 -19.86 9.09 -0.51
CA LEU A 132 -20.98 9.64 0.29
C LEU A 132 -22.12 10.16 -0.60
N ASN A 133 -21.78 10.76 -1.74
CA ASN A 133 -22.71 11.35 -2.70
C ASN A 133 -23.17 10.38 -3.81
N ASP A 134 -22.44 9.28 -4.06
CA ASP A 134 -22.84 8.20 -4.97
C ASP A 134 -22.65 6.82 -4.31
N PRO A 135 -23.71 6.25 -3.70
CA PRO A 135 -23.67 4.92 -3.09
C PRO A 135 -23.35 3.77 -4.06
N ASN A 136 -23.48 3.97 -5.37
CA ASN A 136 -23.15 2.95 -6.38
C ASN A 136 -21.66 2.93 -6.73
N PHE A 137 -20.92 3.95 -6.30
CA PHE A 137 -19.47 4.01 -6.42
C PHE A 137 -18.84 3.46 -5.14
N THR A 138 -18.25 2.27 -5.21
CA THR A 138 -17.77 1.56 -4.03
C THR A 138 -16.28 1.23 -4.10
N PHE A 139 -15.66 1.10 -2.94
CA PHE A 139 -14.26 0.73 -2.78
C PHE A 139 -14.16 -0.50 -1.89
N GLU A 140 -13.42 -1.50 -2.37
CA GLU A 140 -13.03 -2.67 -1.59
C GLU A 140 -11.53 -2.59 -1.30
N VAL A 141 -11.13 -2.54 -0.03
CA VAL A 141 -9.76 -2.30 0.39
C VAL A 141 -9.08 -3.60 0.81
N LYS A 142 -8.02 -3.96 0.10
CA LYS A 142 -7.20 -5.14 0.40
C LYS A 142 -5.78 -4.72 0.75
N ALA A 143 -5.35 -5.11 1.95
CA ALA A 143 -3.97 -4.98 2.38
C ALA A 143 -3.14 -6.14 1.81
N LEU A 144 -2.21 -5.83 0.91
CA LEU A 144 -1.22 -6.80 0.47
C LEU A 144 -0.07 -6.80 1.49
N SER A 145 -0.18 -7.66 2.50
CA SER A 145 0.88 -7.90 3.49
C SER A 145 2.00 -8.79 2.91
N VAL A 146 3.02 -9.11 3.72
CA VAL A 146 4.16 -9.98 3.34
C VAL A 146 3.73 -11.35 2.79
N VAL A 147 4.53 -11.94 1.92
CA VAL A 147 4.25 -13.28 1.36
C VAL A 147 4.06 -14.32 2.49
N ASP A 148 3.01 -15.15 2.36
CA ASP A 148 2.48 -16.11 3.35
C ASP A 148 1.84 -15.51 4.62
N GLY A 149 1.52 -14.22 4.64
CA GLY A 149 0.72 -13.59 5.71
C GLY A 149 1.41 -13.68 7.07
N ALA A 150 0.70 -14.14 8.10
CA ALA A 150 1.23 -14.28 9.47
C ALA A 150 2.53 -15.11 9.53
N ARG A 151 2.67 -16.18 8.73
CA ARG A 151 3.93 -16.96 8.66
C ARG A 151 5.10 -16.17 8.08
N GLY A 152 4.82 -15.21 7.19
CA GLY A 152 5.84 -14.28 6.70
C GLY A 152 6.28 -13.31 7.79
N ILE A 153 5.32 -12.78 8.56
CA ILE A 153 5.57 -11.87 9.68
C ILE A 153 6.38 -12.59 10.76
N ASP A 154 5.98 -13.80 11.15
CA ASP A 154 6.68 -14.63 12.14
C ASP A 154 8.17 -14.82 11.80
N ARG A 155 8.46 -15.07 10.52
CA ARG A 155 9.84 -15.18 10.03
C ARG A 155 10.62 -13.87 10.14
N ASP A 156 10.01 -12.74 9.76
CA ASP A 156 10.64 -11.42 9.86
C ASP A 156 10.94 -11.06 11.33
N LEU A 157 10.01 -11.37 12.23
CA LEU A 157 10.18 -11.20 13.67
C LEU A 157 11.32 -12.09 14.21
N MET A 158 11.36 -13.36 13.80
CA MET A 158 12.43 -14.28 14.21
C MET A 158 13.81 -13.83 13.71
N GLN A 159 13.92 -13.39 12.45
CA GLN A 159 15.17 -12.85 11.90
C GLN A 159 15.63 -11.59 12.63
N SER A 160 14.69 -10.75 13.06
CA SER A 160 14.96 -9.56 13.88
C SER A 160 15.47 -9.94 15.28
N LEU A 161 14.89 -10.99 15.88
CA LEU A 161 15.34 -11.51 17.16
C LEU A 161 16.74 -12.12 17.09
N GLU A 162 17.03 -12.88 16.04
CA GLU A 162 18.38 -13.43 15.78
C GLU A 162 19.40 -12.31 15.57
N ALA A 163 19.05 -11.27 14.79
CA ALA A 163 19.90 -10.10 14.58
C ALA A 163 20.21 -9.38 15.89
N LYS A 164 19.23 -9.29 16.78
CA LYS A 164 19.43 -8.74 18.13
C LYS A 164 20.43 -9.57 18.93
N GLY A 165 20.28 -10.89 18.94
CA GLY A 165 21.21 -11.78 19.64
C GLY A 165 22.65 -11.63 19.13
N GLU A 166 22.83 -11.47 17.82
CA GLU A 166 24.13 -11.17 17.21
C GLU A 166 24.69 -9.80 17.65
N LEU A 167 23.86 -8.75 17.62
CA LEU A 167 24.24 -7.41 18.07
C LEU A 167 24.64 -7.40 19.55
N ASP A 168 23.83 -8.02 20.41
CA ASP A 168 24.10 -8.12 21.85
C ASP A 168 25.41 -8.89 22.10
N GLY A 169 25.66 -9.96 21.35
CA GLY A 169 26.93 -10.70 21.39
C GLY A 169 28.15 -9.84 20.98
N LEU A 170 28.02 -9.03 19.93
CA LEU A 170 29.08 -8.11 19.48
C LEU A 170 29.33 -6.98 20.49
N ILE A 171 28.28 -6.45 21.13
CA ILE A 171 28.41 -5.44 22.17
C ILE A 171 29.09 -6.04 23.41
N MET A 172 28.66 -7.24 23.82
CA MET A 172 29.26 -7.94 24.97
C MET A 172 30.72 -8.33 24.76
N SER A 173 31.15 -8.57 23.52
CA SER A 173 32.55 -8.86 23.20
C SER A 173 33.46 -7.62 23.21
N GLY A 174 32.92 -6.44 23.52
CA GLY A 174 33.67 -5.19 23.63
C GLY A 174 33.87 -4.46 22.30
N SER A 175 33.08 -4.79 21.28
CA SER A 175 33.14 -4.08 19.99
C SER A 175 32.74 -2.62 20.17
N THR A 176 33.59 -1.69 19.74
CA THR A 176 33.31 -0.24 19.81
C THR A 176 32.22 0.21 18.83
N SER A 177 31.94 -0.60 17.81
CA SER A 177 30.83 -0.43 16.87
C SER A 177 30.37 -1.81 16.41
N ALA A 178 29.07 -2.06 16.44
CA ALA A 178 28.47 -3.31 16.01
C ALA A 178 27.44 -3.03 14.90
N PHE A 179 27.51 -3.81 13.83
CA PHE A 179 26.59 -3.74 12.71
C PHE A 179 26.15 -5.17 12.37
N VAL A 180 24.85 -5.35 12.17
CA VAL A 180 24.29 -6.59 11.61
C VAL A 180 23.51 -6.18 10.38
N GLU A 181 23.91 -6.71 9.22
CA GLU A 181 23.16 -6.55 7.98
C GLU A 181 22.10 -7.64 7.93
N ARG A 182 20.85 -7.24 7.66
CA ARG A 182 19.74 -8.16 7.39
C ARG A 182 19.07 -7.79 6.09
N GLU A 183 18.71 -8.82 5.34
CA GLU A 183 17.92 -8.68 4.14
C GLU A 183 16.47 -9.02 4.46
N THR A 184 15.57 -8.07 4.23
CA THR A 184 14.14 -8.33 4.30
C THR A 184 13.59 -8.69 2.95
N MET A 185 13.15 -9.93 2.83
CA MET A 185 12.56 -10.44 1.61
C MET A 185 11.04 -10.44 1.73
N ALA A 186 10.40 -9.28 1.54
CA ALA A 186 8.93 -9.17 1.51
C ALA A 186 8.29 -10.15 0.49
N TYR A 187 9.03 -10.45 -0.58
CA TYR A 187 8.70 -11.40 -1.63
C TYR A 187 9.38 -12.78 -1.51
N LYS A 188 10.17 -13.02 -0.45
CA LYS A 188 10.93 -14.26 -0.21
C LYS A 188 11.80 -14.69 -1.41
N ASP A 189 11.90 -15.98 -1.63
CA ASP A 189 12.53 -16.68 -2.76
C ASP A 189 11.66 -16.68 -4.02
N LYS A 190 10.49 -16.03 -3.99
CA LYS A 190 9.57 -15.99 -5.14
C LYS A 190 10.05 -15.08 -6.26
N VAL A 191 11.00 -14.20 -5.98
CA VAL A 191 11.54 -13.24 -6.94
C VAL A 191 12.96 -13.62 -7.26
N ARG A 192 13.18 -14.09 -8.48
CA ARG A 192 14.51 -14.44 -8.98
C ARG A 192 15.22 -13.21 -9.52
N TYR A 193 16.54 -13.24 -9.49
CA TYR A 193 17.39 -12.13 -9.93
C TYR A 193 17.19 -11.79 -11.43
N ASP A 194 16.95 -12.79 -12.26
CA ASP A 194 16.83 -12.67 -13.72
C ASP A 194 15.40 -12.36 -14.21
N SER A 195 14.42 -12.39 -13.32
CA SER A 195 13.00 -12.24 -13.64
C SER A 195 12.27 -11.41 -12.59
N GLN A 196 12.96 -10.40 -12.05
CA GLN A 196 12.44 -9.60 -10.95
C GLN A 196 11.11 -8.96 -11.32
N ASN A 197 11.01 -8.32 -12.49
CA ASN A 197 9.79 -7.62 -12.87
C ASN A 197 8.60 -8.59 -12.94
N LYS A 198 8.76 -9.68 -13.69
CA LYS A 198 7.75 -10.73 -13.87
C LYS A 198 7.33 -11.35 -12.55
N ASP A 199 8.29 -11.80 -11.75
CA ASP A 199 8.01 -12.54 -10.52
C ASP A 199 7.29 -11.64 -9.49
N HIS A 200 7.63 -10.35 -9.40
CA HIS A 200 6.90 -9.40 -8.56
C HIS A 200 5.44 -9.22 -9.02
N ILE A 201 5.22 -9.05 -10.33
CA ILE A 201 3.86 -8.95 -10.92
C ILE A 201 3.07 -10.21 -10.56
N ASP A 202 3.66 -11.38 -10.75
CA ASP A 202 3.01 -12.66 -10.51
C ASP A 202 2.61 -12.84 -9.04
N VAL A 203 3.49 -12.50 -8.10
CA VAL A 203 3.18 -12.59 -6.66
C VAL A 203 2.06 -11.63 -6.27
N LEU A 204 2.14 -10.37 -6.73
CA LEU A 204 1.12 -9.36 -6.42
C LEU A 204 -0.25 -9.74 -7.01
N LEU A 205 -0.26 -10.27 -8.24
CA LEU A 205 -1.48 -10.73 -8.90
C LEU A 205 -2.12 -11.90 -8.15
N GLU A 206 -1.35 -12.93 -7.76
CA GLU A 206 -1.89 -14.05 -6.97
C GLU A 206 -2.44 -13.59 -5.63
N LYS A 207 -1.74 -12.67 -4.97
CA LYS A 207 -2.21 -12.07 -3.71
C LYS A 207 -3.50 -11.30 -3.89
N ALA A 208 -3.62 -10.51 -4.97
CA ALA A 208 -4.85 -9.81 -5.27
C ALA A 208 -5.99 -10.79 -5.54
N ARG A 209 -5.78 -11.80 -6.42
CA ARG A 209 -6.74 -12.86 -6.76
C ARG A 209 -7.30 -13.59 -5.54
N GLN A 210 -6.44 -13.98 -4.61
CA GLN A 210 -6.84 -14.67 -3.37
C GLN A 210 -7.80 -13.84 -2.50
N ASN A 211 -7.80 -12.53 -2.67
CA ASN A 211 -8.67 -11.61 -1.95
C ASN A 211 -9.91 -11.18 -2.75
N MET A 212 -10.04 -11.58 -4.02
CA MET A 212 -11.20 -11.22 -4.84
C MET A 212 -12.39 -12.14 -4.54
N LYS A 213 -13.48 -11.54 -4.05
CA LYS A 213 -14.77 -12.23 -3.90
C LYS A 213 -15.84 -11.44 -4.63
N ARG A 214 -16.54 -12.09 -5.57
CA ARG A 214 -17.46 -11.44 -6.53
C ARG A 214 -18.59 -10.64 -5.85
N ASP A 215 -19.10 -11.15 -4.73
CA ASP A 215 -20.15 -10.51 -3.93
C ASP A 215 -19.74 -9.11 -3.43
N GLN A 216 -18.45 -8.90 -3.16
CA GLN A 216 -17.93 -7.59 -2.75
C GLN A 216 -17.91 -6.53 -3.87
N PHE A 217 -18.19 -6.91 -5.13
CA PHE A 217 -18.13 -6.06 -6.31
C PHE A 217 -19.45 -6.07 -7.12
N GLU A 218 -20.58 -6.33 -6.47
CA GLU A 218 -21.88 -6.36 -7.15
C GLU A 218 -22.34 -4.97 -7.64
N ALA A 219 -21.80 -3.89 -7.09
CA ALA A 219 -22.12 -2.54 -7.55
C ALA A 219 -21.50 -2.27 -8.93
N LYS A 220 -22.22 -1.53 -9.78
CA LYS A 220 -21.82 -1.28 -11.18
C LYS A 220 -20.47 -0.56 -11.32
N ARG A 221 -20.01 0.14 -10.28
CA ARG A 221 -18.77 0.93 -10.26
C ARG A 221 -17.93 0.61 -9.01
N SER A 222 -17.62 -0.67 -8.81
CA SER A 222 -16.74 -1.11 -7.72
C SER A 222 -15.28 -1.05 -8.10
N PHE A 223 -14.48 -0.35 -7.28
CA PHE A 223 -13.04 -0.23 -7.42
C PHE A 223 -12.34 -1.07 -6.36
N LEU A 224 -11.30 -1.78 -6.79
CA LEU A 224 -10.39 -2.47 -5.88
C LEU A 224 -9.32 -1.50 -5.41
N VAL A 225 -9.06 -1.44 -4.11
CA VAL A 225 -7.96 -0.67 -3.53
C VAL A 225 -6.93 -1.66 -3.00
N LEU A 226 -5.78 -1.71 -3.65
CA LEU A 226 -4.62 -2.51 -3.22
C LEU A 226 -3.67 -1.64 -2.42
N ASN A 227 -3.66 -1.84 -1.10
CA ASN A 227 -2.66 -1.21 -0.25
C ASN A 227 -1.38 -2.07 -0.25
N THR A 228 -0.34 -1.52 -0.86
CA THR A 228 0.96 -2.17 -1.08
C THR A 228 2.06 -1.64 -0.16
N SER A 229 1.71 -0.81 0.84
CA SER A 229 2.68 -0.20 1.75
C SER A 229 3.53 -1.24 2.52
N MET A 230 3.00 -2.45 2.70
CA MET A 230 3.69 -3.57 3.37
C MET A 230 4.31 -4.60 2.43
N LEU A 231 3.99 -4.55 1.14
CA LEU A 231 4.54 -5.41 0.10
C LEU A 231 5.00 -4.50 -1.05
N PRO A 232 6.16 -3.84 -0.90
CA PRO A 232 6.53 -2.69 -1.70
C PRO A 232 6.72 -3.06 -3.16
N VAL A 233 5.99 -2.35 -4.00
CA VAL A 233 6.03 -2.45 -5.45
C VAL A 233 7.34 -1.80 -5.95
N PRO A 234 8.24 -2.52 -6.62
CA PRO A 234 9.59 -2.01 -6.93
C PRO A 234 9.66 -0.92 -8.01
N TRP A 235 8.52 -0.52 -8.58
CA TRP A 235 8.46 0.46 -9.66
C TRP A 235 8.08 1.83 -9.16
N LEU A 236 8.90 2.82 -9.50
CA LEU A 236 8.81 4.19 -9.01
C LEU A 236 7.80 4.97 -9.85
N ARG A 237 6.88 5.67 -9.18
CA ARG A 237 6.03 6.72 -9.77
C ARG A 237 5.07 6.20 -10.86
N THR A 238 4.80 7.05 -11.83
CA THR A 238 3.90 6.94 -12.95
C THR A 238 4.39 5.96 -14.03
N GLU A 239 5.68 5.61 -14.04
CA GLU A 239 6.27 4.63 -14.96
C GLU A 239 5.55 3.26 -14.89
N GLY A 240 5.12 2.87 -13.70
CA GLY A 240 4.41 1.60 -13.46
C GLY A 240 3.02 1.55 -14.08
N LEU A 241 2.44 2.70 -14.44
CA LEU A 241 1.09 2.84 -14.97
C LEU A 241 1.01 2.73 -16.48
N ARG A 242 2.14 2.59 -17.17
CA ARG A 242 2.20 2.47 -18.64
C ARG A 242 2.47 1.03 -19.05
N PRO A 243 2.00 0.55 -20.21
CA PRO A 243 2.30 -0.81 -20.66
C PRO A 243 3.82 -1.03 -20.78
N VAL A 244 4.52 -0.05 -21.37
CA VAL A 244 5.98 -0.02 -21.49
C VAL A 244 6.46 1.42 -21.27
N ASN A 245 7.52 1.58 -20.48
CA ASN A 245 8.25 2.83 -20.33
C ASN A 245 9.68 2.68 -20.90
N TRP A 246 10.25 3.79 -21.38
CA TRP A 246 11.62 3.84 -21.89
C TRP A 246 12.56 4.40 -20.82
N ARG A 247 13.54 3.60 -20.39
CA ARG A 247 14.62 4.07 -19.51
C ARG A 247 15.84 4.41 -20.32
N THR A 248 16.49 5.52 -19.99
CA THR A 248 17.66 6.04 -20.72
C THR A 248 19.01 5.62 -20.13
N ARG A 249 19.03 5.06 -18.92
CA ARG A 249 20.24 4.59 -18.23
C ARG A 249 20.07 3.13 -17.78
N PRO A 250 21.09 2.25 -17.96
CA PRO A 250 22.43 2.53 -18.49
C PRO A 250 22.48 2.79 -20.01
N SER A 251 21.48 2.33 -20.76
CA SER A 251 21.25 2.64 -22.18
C SER A 251 19.74 2.70 -22.46
N PRO A 252 19.25 3.23 -23.59
CA PRO A 252 17.82 3.22 -23.93
C PRO A 252 17.25 1.80 -24.01
N HIS A 253 16.32 1.44 -23.12
CA HIS A 253 15.66 0.13 -23.12
C HIS A 253 14.20 0.19 -22.64
N PRO A 254 13.33 -0.73 -23.13
CA PRO A 254 11.99 -0.91 -22.60
C PRO A 254 12.02 -1.47 -21.18
N VAL A 255 11.08 -1.03 -20.35
CA VAL A 255 10.71 -1.68 -19.09
C VAL A 255 9.19 -1.76 -19.03
N THR A 256 8.66 -2.94 -18.73
CA THR A 256 7.21 -3.11 -18.54
C THR A 256 6.75 -2.38 -17.30
N GLY A 257 5.72 -1.55 -17.43
CA GLY A 257 5.07 -0.95 -16.27
C GLY A 257 4.18 -1.99 -15.59
N ALA A 258 4.56 -2.36 -14.40
CA ALA A 258 4.04 -3.55 -13.76
C ALA A 258 2.70 -3.37 -13.05
N MET A 259 2.31 -2.15 -12.65
CA MET A 259 0.92 -1.91 -12.23
C MET A 259 0.00 -2.09 -13.43
N TRP A 260 0.40 -1.58 -14.61
CA TRP A 260 -0.32 -1.77 -15.86
C TRP A 260 -0.43 -3.25 -16.23
N MET A 261 0.69 -3.99 -16.21
CA MET A 261 0.69 -5.43 -16.49
C MET A 261 -0.15 -6.22 -15.47
N LEU A 262 -0.13 -5.84 -14.19
CA LEU A 262 -0.96 -6.46 -13.16
C LEU A 262 -2.45 -6.21 -13.39
N ALA A 263 -2.83 -5.04 -13.91
CA ALA A 263 -4.22 -4.69 -14.19
C ALA A 263 -4.74 -5.27 -15.53
N PHE A 264 -3.97 -5.12 -16.60
CA PHE A 264 -4.40 -5.36 -17.99
C PHE A 264 -3.59 -6.43 -18.74
N GLY A 265 -2.59 -7.03 -18.09
CA GLY A 265 -1.73 -8.01 -18.73
C GLY A 265 -2.51 -9.19 -19.30
N MET A 266 -2.06 -9.69 -20.45
CA MET A 266 -2.62 -10.90 -21.06
C MET A 266 -1.55 -11.99 -21.17
N ALA A 267 -2.00 -13.24 -21.15
CA ALA A 267 -1.11 -14.38 -21.38
C ALA A 267 -0.40 -14.24 -22.73
N GLY A 268 0.91 -14.47 -22.74
CA GLY A 268 1.79 -14.33 -23.90
C GLY A 268 2.40 -12.94 -24.08
N MET A 269 2.04 -11.93 -23.29
CA MET A 269 2.70 -10.62 -23.37
C MET A 269 4.15 -10.69 -22.86
N PRO A 270 5.13 -10.08 -23.55
CA PRO A 270 6.50 -10.02 -23.05
C PRO A 270 6.60 -9.11 -21.82
N VAL A 271 7.38 -9.53 -20.83
CA VAL A 271 7.75 -8.70 -19.67
C VAL A 271 9.18 -8.22 -19.85
N PHE A 272 9.34 -6.91 -19.97
CA PHE A 272 10.62 -6.24 -20.15
C PHE A 272 11.19 -5.74 -18.82
N SER A 273 12.51 -5.82 -18.65
CA SER A 273 13.23 -5.22 -17.53
C SER A 273 14.56 -4.62 -17.97
N THR A 274 15.27 -4.03 -17.01
CA THR A 274 16.58 -3.45 -17.25
C THR A 274 17.59 -4.54 -17.62
N PRO A 275 18.17 -4.49 -18.83
CA PRO A 275 19.21 -5.43 -19.22
C PRO A 275 20.41 -5.34 -18.27
N GLU A 276 21.00 -6.49 -17.95
CA GLU A 276 22.18 -6.55 -17.08
C GLU A 276 23.40 -5.83 -17.70
N PHE A 277 23.54 -5.89 -19.02
CA PHE A 277 24.57 -5.18 -19.79
C PHE A 277 24.07 -4.84 -21.20
N GLU A 278 24.74 -3.89 -21.84
CA GLU A 278 24.42 -3.44 -23.19
C GLU A 278 24.51 -4.58 -24.21
N GLY A 279 23.47 -4.73 -25.05
CA GLY A 279 23.38 -5.79 -26.05
C GLY A 279 22.68 -7.08 -25.58
N ARG A 280 22.46 -7.27 -24.27
CA ARG A 280 21.60 -8.34 -23.76
C ARG A 280 20.12 -8.00 -24.00
N ALA A 281 19.31 -9.00 -24.37
CA ALA A 281 17.87 -8.82 -24.46
C ALA A 281 17.27 -8.46 -23.09
N GLY A 282 16.42 -7.44 -23.06
CA GLY A 282 15.71 -7.01 -21.84
C GLY A 282 14.41 -7.77 -21.58
N ILE A 283 14.17 -8.92 -22.22
CA ILE A 283 12.96 -9.73 -21.99
C ILE A 283 13.26 -10.72 -20.86
N GLU A 284 12.55 -10.58 -19.74
CA GLU A 284 12.64 -11.53 -18.61
C GLU A 284 11.86 -12.83 -18.90
N GLY A 285 10.80 -12.72 -19.71
CA GLY A 285 9.93 -13.83 -20.06
C GLY A 285 8.61 -13.35 -20.62
N TYR A 286 7.63 -14.26 -20.64
CA TYR A 286 6.27 -13.98 -21.06
C TYR A 286 5.34 -14.07 -19.87
N PHE A 287 4.36 -13.19 -19.82
CA PHE A 287 3.30 -13.21 -18.82
C PHE A 287 2.39 -14.40 -19.09
N GLU A 288 2.02 -15.15 -18.06
CA GLU A 288 1.29 -16.42 -18.20
C GLU A 288 -0.16 -16.32 -17.72
N LYS A 289 -0.56 -15.13 -17.27
CA LYS A 289 -1.79 -14.90 -16.51
C LYS A 289 -2.61 -13.78 -17.14
N MET A 290 -3.83 -13.63 -16.66
CA MET A 290 -4.68 -12.47 -16.95
C MET A 290 -4.52 -11.45 -15.82
N GLY A 291 -4.44 -10.17 -16.18
CA GLY A 291 -4.47 -9.06 -15.25
C GLY A 291 -5.83 -8.95 -14.56
N ILE A 292 -5.87 -8.22 -13.43
CA ILE A 292 -7.06 -8.12 -12.57
C ILE A 292 -8.29 -7.62 -13.33
N LEU A 293 -8.16 -6.56 -14.13
CA LEU A 293 -9.28 -5.93 -14.81
C LEU A 293 -9.78 -6.76 -16.00
N GLU A 294 -8.91 -7.57 -16.59
CA GLU A 294 -9.26 -8.54 -17.64
C GLU A 294 -9.95 -9.78 -17.06
N GLU A 295 -9.42 -10.32 -15.95
CA GLU A 295 -9.96 -11.54 -15.33
C GLU A 295 -11.26 -11.29 -14.57
N PHE A 296 -11.39 -10.14 -13.92
CA PHE A 296 -12.54 -9.79 -13.10
C PHE A 296 -13.35 -8.67 -13.76
N PRO A 297 -14.25 -9.00 -14.72
CA PRO A 297 -14.97 -8.01 -15.52
C PRO A 297 -15.84 -7.06 -14.68
N TYR A 298 -16.25 -7.49 -13.49
CA TYR A 298 -17.04 -6.71 -12.53
C TYR A 298 -16.24 -5.66 -11.74
N VAL A 299 -14.91 -5.66 -11.83
CA VAL A 299 -14.06 -4.60 -11.25
C VAL A 299 -13.92 -3.47 -12.27
N ALA A 300 -14.26 -2.25 -11.87
CA ALA A 300 -14.22 -1.06 -12.73
C ALA A 300 -12.80 -0.47 -12.85
N GLY A 301 -12.03 -0.56 -11.77
CA GLY A 301 -10.66 -0.07 -11.71
C GLY A 301 -9.93 -0.53 -10.46
N VAL A 302 -8.61 -0.34 -10.44
CA VAL A 302 -7.72 -0.66 -9.33
C VAL A 302 -6.98 0.61 -8.88
N LEU A 303 -7.08 0.95 -7.61
CA LEU A 303 -6.27 1.96 -6.94
C LEU A 303 -5.12 1.27 -6.20
N PHE A 304 -3.90 1.72 -6.43
CA PHE A 304 -2.72 1.29 -5.70
C PHE A 304 -2.38 2.34 -4.66
N VAL A 305 -2.57 2.03 -3.39
CA VAL A 305 -2.07 2.84 -2.28
C VAL A 305 -0.67 2.35 -1.96
N ARG A 306 0.32 3.24 -2.02
CA ARG A 306 1.70 2.90 -1.67
C ARG A 306 2.35 3.99 -0.86
N ARG A 307 3.38 3.61 -0.12
CA ARG A 307 4.30 4.53 0.53
C ARG A 307 5.53 4.77 -0.34
N ARG A 308 5.86 6.03 -0.55
CA ARG A 308 7.10 6.46 -1.21
C ARG A 308 8.28 6.35 -0.23
N ILE A 309 9.49 6.38 -0.77
CA ILE A 309 10.74 6.33 0.03
C ILE A 309 10.84 7.55 0.97
N ASP A 310 10.30 8.70 0.57
CA ASP A 310 10.22 9.91 1.41
C ASP A 310 9.14 9.82 2.52
N GLY A 311 8.39 8.71 2.57
CA GLY A 311 7.35 8.47 3.55
C GLY A 311 5.97 8.95 3.15
N GLU A 312 5.79 9.64 2.02
CA GLU A 312 4.46 10.10 1.59
C GLU A 312 3.60 8.96 1.01
N LEU A 313 2.28 9.04 1.21
CA LEU A 313 1.33 8.12 0.60
C LEU A 313 0.90 8.61 -0.79
N GLU A 314 1.06 7.74 -1.76
CA GLU A 314 0.66 7.96 -3.15
C GLU A 314 -0.47 7.01 -3.53
N VAL A 315 -1.38 7.51 -4.38
CA VAL A 315 -2.44 6.70 -4.97
C VAL A 315 -2.26 6.75 -6.47
N ALA A 316 -2.16 5.57 -7.07
CA ALA A 316 -2.09 5.42 -8.52
C ALA A 316 -3.34 4.66 -8.99
N LEU A 317 -3.90 5.02 -10.14
CA LEU A 317 -5.18 4.48 -10.62
C LEU A 317 -5.05 3.85 -12.00
N LEU A 318 -5.61 2.65 -12.17
CA LEU A 318 -5.84 2.03 -13.47
C LEU A 318 -7.31 1.70 -13.60
N MET A 319 -7.95 2.08 -14.71
CA MET A 319 -9.37 1.84 -14.93
C MET A 319 -9.65 1.42 -16.36
N LYS A 320 -10.75 0.71 -16.59
CA LYS A 320 -11.16 0.29 -17.92
C LYS A 320 -11.53 1.48 -18.81
N LYS A 321 -11.32 1.40 -20.12
CA LYS A 321 -11.64 2.47 -21.06
C LYS A 321 -13.12 2.81 -21.07
N GLU A 322 -14.01 1.84 -20.87
CA GLU A 322 -15.45 2.11 -20.81
C GLU A 322 -15.79 2.90 -19.55
N VAL A 323 -15.10 2.62 -18.44
CA VAL A 323 -15.24 3.38 -17.21
C VAL A 323 -14.69 4.79 -17.41
N ARG A 324 -13.50 4.93 -18.02
CA ARG A 324 -12.92 6.24 -18.37
C ARG A 324 -13.86 7.04 -19.27
N ALA A 325 -14.36 6.46 -20.36
CA ALA A 325 -15.25 7.15 -21.30
C ALA A 325 -16.50 7.70 -20.61
N ASN A 326 -17.13 6.90 -19.74
CA ASN A 326 -18.30 7.34 -18.97
C ASN A 326 -17.98 8.40 -17.91
N LEU A 327 -16.73 8.48 -17.42
CA LEU A 327 -16.37 9.40 -16.34
C LEU A 327 -15.71 10.69 -16.84
N PHE A 328 -14.98 10.64 -17.95
CA PHE A 328 -14.15 11.74 -18.46
C PHE A 328 -14.67 12.33 -19.78
N ASP A 329 -15.33 11.54 -20.64
CA ASP A 329 -15.78 12.01 -21.96
C ASP A 329 -17.20 12.60 -21.93
N GLU A 330 -18.05 12.20 -20.96
CA GLU A 330 -19.38 12.81 -20.74
C GLU A 330 -19.28 14.27 -20.29
N ALA A 331 -18.19 14.67 -19.62
CA ALA A 331 -17.95 16.05 -19.17
C ALA A 331 -17.63 17.02 -20.30
N THR A 332 -17.13 16.54 -21.45
CA THR A 332 -16.76 17.39 -22.60
C THR A 332 -17.91 17.73 -23.54
N ASN A 333 -19.10 17.15 -23.34
CA ASN A 333 -20.31 17.41 -24.15
C ASN A 333 -21.33 18.34 -23.47
N GLN A 334 -20.99 18.97 -22.34
CA GLN A 334 -21.76 20.11 -21.83
C GLN A 334 -21.31 21.38 -22.57
N GLU A 335 -21.88 21.59 -23.75
CA GLU A 335 -21.81 22.85 -24.50
C GLU A 335 -22.52 23.97 -23.71
N ASP A 336 -21.81 25.10 -23.54
CA ASP A 336 -22.31 26.48 -23.46
C ASP A 336 -23.75 26.68 -22.94
N GLY A 337 -23.94 26.60 -21.62
CA GLY A 337 -25.19 26.98 -20.96
C GLY A 337 -24.99 27.32 -19.48
N ASP A 338 -25.06 28.62 -19.18
CA ASP A 338 -25.11 29.27 -17.86
C ASP A 338 -23.79 29.37 -17.05
N GLU A 339 -23.23 30.59 -17.04
CA GLU A 339 -22.04 31.04 -16.29
C GLU A 339 -22.21 31.06 -14.74
N ASP A 340 -23.31 30.53 -14.19
CA ASP A 340 -23.65 30.64 -12.76
C ASP A 340 -23.39 29.36 -11.91
N VAL A 341 -22.68 28.35 -12.44
CA VAL A 341 -22.43 27.08 -11.72
C VAL A 341 -21.02 26.96 -11.11
N HIS A 342 -20.25 28.05 -11.05
CA HIS A 342 -18.86 28.01 -10.55
C HIS A 342 -18.67 27.94 -9.01
N ASN A 343 -19.72 27.62 -8.24
CA ASN A 343 -19.61 27.47 -6.78
C ASN A 343 -20.07 26.11 -6.21
N GLN A 344 -20.20 25.05 -7.04
CA GLN A 344 -20.32 23.67 -6.52
C GLN A 344 -18.96 22.97 -6.56
N VAL A 345 -18.17 23.22 -5.52
CA VAL A 345 -16.99 22.42 -5.22
C VAL A 345 -17.45 21.01 -4.80
N GLY A 346 -17.24 19.99 -5.66
CA GLY A 346 -16.79 18.69 -5.17
C GLY A 346 -17.61 17.40 -5.37
N ASP A 347 -18.49 17.25 -6.36
CA ASP A 347 -19.40 16.07 -6.37
C ASP A 347 -19.35 15.10 -7.56
N SER A 348 -18.53 15.33 -8.61
CA SER A 348 -18.42 14.32 -9.67
C SER A 348 -17.44 13.20 -9.30
N ILE A 349 -17.75 11.94 -9.67
CA ILE A 349 -16.83 10.79 -9.48
C ILE A 349 -15.44 11.09 -10.05
N GLN A 350 -15.39 11.77 -11.20
CA GLN A 350 -14.14 12.19 -11.83
C GLN A 350 -13.32 13.08 -10.89
N GLN A 351 -13.94 14.11 -10.30
CA GLN A 351 -13.28 14.97 -9.32
C GLN A 351 -12.80 14.18 -8.11
N CYS A 352 -13.58 13.21 -7.61
CA CYS A 352 -13.13 12.35 -6.52
C CYS A 352 -11.88 11.54 -6.90
N LEU A 353 -11.87 10.92 -8.08
CA LEU A 353 -10.71 10.16 -8.57
C LEU A 353 -9.49 11.07 -8.76
N VAL A 354 -9.65 12.24 -9.37
CA VAL A 354 -8.57 13.23 -9.56
C VAL A 354 -8.06 13.76 -8.23
N SER A 355 -8.92 14.03 -7.25
CA SER A 355 -8.50 14.42 -5.90
C SER A 355 -7.69 13.30 -5.22
N LEU A 356 -8.01 12.03 -5.49
CA LEU A 356 -7.25 10.90 -4.96
C LEU A 356 -5.91 10.68 -5.67
N CYS A 357 -5.86 10.57 -6.99
CA CYS A 357 -4.64 10.16 -7.69
C CYS A 357 -3.89 11.31 -8.40
N GLY A 358 -4.47 12.50 -8.48
CA GLY A 358 -3.95 13.59 -9.30
C GLY A 358 -3.80 13.14 -10.75
N VAL A 359 -2.60 13.32 -11.31
CA VAL A 359 -2.24 12.86 -12.66
C VAL A 359 -1.84 11.38 -12.73
N ALA A 360 -1.68 10.69 -11.59
CA ALA A 360 -1.20 9.31 -11.53
C ALA A 360 -2.32 8.30 -11.85
N TRP A 361 -2.88 8.40 -13.05
CA TRP A 361 -3.88 7.46 -13.55
C TRP A 361 -3.61 7.04 -15.00
N ASN A 362 -4.11 5.88 -15.42
CA ASN A 362 -4.10 5.45 -16.82
C ASN A 362 -5.22 4.43 -17.12
N ASP A 363 -5.31 3.98 -18.37
CA ASP A 363 -6.21 2.92 -18.84
C ASP A 363 -5.48 1.90 -19.74
N GLU A 364 -6.21 0.91 -20.25
CA GLU A 364 -5.67 -0.12 -21.16
C GLU A 364 -5.23 0.43 -22.52
N LEU A 365 -5.58 1.67 -22.86
CA LEU A 365 -5.20 2.34 -24.10
C LEU A 365 -3.99 3.27 -23.93
N ASP A 366 -3.39 3.33 -22.73
CA ASP A 366 -2.34 4.31 -22.37
C ASP A 366 -2.81 5.77 -22.58
N SER A 367 -4.11 6.06 -22.40
CA SER A 367 -4.72 7.35 -22.75
C SER A 367 -4.11 8.54 -22.00
N ASN A 368 -3.59 8.32 -20.79
CA ASN A 368 -2.93 9.36 -20.00
C ASN A 368 -1.39 9.26 -20.03
N GLY A 369 -0.85 8.33 -20.82
CA GLY A 369 0.59 8.05 -20.90
C GLY A 369 1.49 9.24 -21.24
N TRP A 370 0.92 10.29 -21.84
CA TRP A 370 1.62 11.52 -22.20
C TRP A 370 1.80 12.51 -21.03
N GLN A 371 1.00 12.40 -19.97
CA GLN A 371 1.13 13.19 -18.74
C GLN A 371 1.99 12.51 -17.67
N LEU A 372 2.26 11.21 -17.86
CA LEU A 372 2.87 10.30 -16.88
C LEU A 372 4.40 10.31 -16.91
#